data_AF-A0A7I8DMX6-F1
#
_entry.id   AF-A0A7I8DMX6-F1
#
_cell.length_a   1.000
_cell.length_b   1.000
_cell.length_c   1.000
_cell.angle_alpha   90.00
_cell.angle_beta   90.00
_cell.angle_gamma   90.00
#
_symmetry.space_group_name_H-M   'P 1'
#
loop_
_entity.id
_entity.type
_entity.pdbx_description
1 polymer ?
#
loop_
_entity_poly.entity_id
_entity_poly.type
_entity_poly.pdbx_seq_one_letter_code
_entity_poly.pdbx_strand_id
1 'polypeptide(L)'
;MTKLKVFLLIGSFGMFIFSGPNVLADNLDGHTSLTNQNMYLQEEQPLSSDALFERMTDEVKSELSISKKATNNITGSTYNFLDSLEKQQYDSLSNIDGLTNENKLILAKAIVYRYREAQYFSELANTKLEQISQKEAELNIPMAVIYNTDMRVAAYYVDNVKVADKIYDDYLYLLALHNGGTAVAYRNAIFIMNVKTGGPWDLKQYLGLNNYYMLLNNNRTGEYIGNHHFGYMGEHCGFALSYLQFGAGLYQIVSGTSDWSFVSSYFDDPRDSAAISDGYSNANIDVGYGIFY
;
A
#
# COMPACT_ATOMS: atom_id res chain seq x y z
N MET A 1 12.03 26.48 -32.69
CA MET A 1 12.21 25.03 -32.86
C MET A 1 13.58 24.65 -32.32
N THR A 2 13.63 24.10 -31.11
CA THR A 2 14.89 23.76 -30.43
C THR A 2 14.79 22.32 -29.99
N LYS A 3 15.66 21.44 -30.53
CA LYS A 3 15.58 19.99 -30.29
C LYS A 3 16.15 19.65 -28.91
N LEU A 4 15.33 19.04 -28.06
CA LEU A 4 15.74 18.48 -26.78
C LEU A 4 16.63 17.24 -27.04
N LYS A 5 17.77 17.15 -26.35
CA LYS A 5 18.61 15.94 -26.36
C LYS A 5 18.18 15.03 -25.21
N VAL A 6 17.68 13.84 -25.53
CA VAL A 6 17.48 12.77 -24.56
C VAL A 6 18.81 12.07 -24.33
N PHE A 7 19.24 11.96 -23.08
CA PHE A 7 20.32 11.06 -22.68
C PHE A 7 19.71 9.76 -22.17
N LEU A 8 20.00 8.65 -22.85
CA LEU A 8 19.81 7.31 -22.30
C LEU A 8 20.97 7.02 -21.35
N LEU A 9 20.69 6.62 -20.11
CA LEU A 9 21.68 5.99 -19.24
C LEU A 9 21.22 4.55 -18.95
N ILE A 10 21.96 3.58 -19.48
CA ILE A 10 21.72 2.16 -19.23
C ILE A 10 22.58 1.78 -18.02
N GLY A 11 21.94 1.66 -16.85
CA GLY A 11 22.58 1.23 -15.61
C GLY A 11 22.51 -0.28 -15.42
N SER A 12 23.62 -0.98 -15.63
CA SER A 12 23.74 -2.42 -15.39
C SER A 12 23.86 -2.71 -13.89
N PHE A 13 22.91 -3.44 -13.30
CA PHE A 13 23.03 -3.88 -11.90
C PHE A 13 23.85 -5.18 -11.78
N GLY A 14 24.94 -5.10 -11.00
CA GLY A 14 25.84 -6.20 -10.74
C GLY A 14 25.33 -7.13 -9.64
N MET A 15 25.37 -8.43 -9.90
CA MET A 15 25.10 -9.49 -8.94
C MET A 15 26.26 -9.61 -7.93
N PHE A 16 26.00 -9.49 -6.63
CA PHE A 16 26.98 -9.79 -5.58
C PHE A 16 26.44 -10.82 -4.59
N ILE A 17 27.11 -11.98 -4.58
CA ILE A 17 26.94 -13.04 -3.60
C ILE A 17 27.90 -12.74 -2.43
N PHE A 18 27.38 -12.59 -1.22
CA PHE A 18 28.22 -12.61 -0.01
C PHE A 18 28.29 -14.01 0.56
N SER A 19 29.51 -14.52 0.72
CA SER A 19 29.79 -15.85 1.24
C SER A 19 30.68 -15.80 2.49
N GLY A 20 30.21 -16.42 3.57
CA GLY A 20 31.06 -16.95 4.65
C GLY A 20 30.69 -16.48 6.07
N PRO A 21 31.19 -17.16 7.12
CA PRO A 21 31.74 -18.52 7.17
C PRO A 21 31.02 -19.44 8.18
N ASN A 22 31.06 -20.76 7.94
CA ASN A 22 30.55 -21.77 8.88
C ASN A 22 31.50 -21.98 10.07
N VAL A 23 31.08 -21.56 11.27
CA VAL A 23 31.57 -21.94 12.61
C VAL A 23 30.40 -21.73 13.57
N LEU A 24 29.87 -22.68 14.36
CA LEU A 24 30.13 -24.12 14.55
C LEU A 24 28.78 -24.82 14.89
N ALA A 25 28.76 -26.13 15.13
CA ALA A 25 27.64 -26.84 15.74
C ALA A 25 28.10 -27.59 17.01
N ASP A 26 27.30 -27.56 18.08
CA ASP A 26 27.22 -28.71 19.00
C ASP A 26 25.93 -28.72 19.84
N ASN A 27 25.53 -29.94 20.19
CA ASN A 27 24.21 -30.39 20.66
C ASN A 27 23.58 -29.66 21.87
N LEU A 28 22.24 -29.57 21.84
CA LEU A 28 21.39 -29.85 23.01
C LEU A 28 19.97 -30.28 22.57
N ASP A 29 19.68 -31.57 22.73
CA ASP A 29 18.34 -32.16 22.50
C ASP A 29 17.31 -31.62 23.51
N GLY A 30 16.10 -31.27 23.04
CA GLY A 30 15.05 -30.77 23.91
C GLY A 30 13.72 -30.47 23.21
N HIS A 31 12.89 -31.50 23.05
CA HIS A 31 11.48 -31.48 22.64
C HIS A 31 10.79 -30.10 22.48
N THR A 32 10.41 -29.76 21.25
CA THR A 32 9.00 -29.42 20.90
C THR A 32 8.83 -29.43 19.37
N SER A 33 8.01 -30.34 18.85
CA SER A 33 7.69 -30.37 17.42
C SER A 33 6.59 -29.36 17.09
N LEU A 34 6.94 -28.08 17.05
CA LEU A 34 6.16 -27.10 16.30
C LEU A 34 6.61 -27.20 14.84
N THR A 35 5.77 -27.82 14.01
CA THR A 35 5.91 -27.80 12.56
C THR A 35 5.61 -26.40 12.04
N ASN A 36 6.57 -25.49 12.23
CA ASN A 36 6.65 -24.29 11.43
C ASN A 36 6.88 -24.75 9.99
N GLN A 37 5.80 -24.80 9.20
CA GLN A 37 5.92 -24.73 7.76
C GLN A 37 6.58 -23.39 7.46
N ASN A 38 7.89 -23.43 7.25
CA ASN A 38 8.63 -22.33 6.66
C ASN A 38 8.04 -22.05 5.28
N MET A 39 7.06 -21.16 5.24
CA MET A 39 6.58 -20.55 4.02
C MET A 39 7.65 -19.56 3.57
N TYR A 40 8.78 -20.11 3.07
CA TYR A 40 9.69 -19.40 2.18
C TYR A 40 8.93 -19.13 0.88
N LEU A 41 7.98 -18.20 0.93
CA LEU A 41 7.63 -17.42 -0.23
C LEU A 41 8.93 -16.71 -0.62
N GLN A 42 9.42 -17.02 -1.81
CA GLN A 42 10.42 -16.18 -2.44
C GLN A 42 9.84 -14.76 -2.49
N GLU A 43 10.65 -13.73 -2.26
CA GLU A 43 10.24 -12.34 -2.50
C GLU A 43 9.97 -12.15 -3.99
N GLU A 44 8.76 -12.51 -4.43
CA GLU A 44 8.28 -12.21 -5.78
C GLU A 44 8.38 -10.70 -5.94
N GLN A 45 9.26 -10.27 -6.85
CA GLN A 45 9.40 -8.85 -7.16
C GLN A 45 8.03 -8.33 -7.62
N PRO A 46 7.53 -7.23 -7.02
CA PRO A 46 6.18 -6.79 -7.28
C PRO A 46 6.01 -6.40 -8.75
N LEU A 47 4.88 -6.81 -9.33
CA LEU A 47 4.60 -6.59 -10.74
C LEU A 47 4.56 -5.10 -11.09
N SER A 48 5.20 -4.73 -12.21
CA SER A 48 4.98 -3.45 -12.88
C SER A 48 3.52 -3.31 -13.29
N SER A 49 3.02 -2.07 -13.36
CA SER A 49 1.62 -1.77 -13.67
C SER A 49 1.14 -2.47 -14.95
N ASP A 50 1.88 -2.32 -16.06
CA ASP A 50 1.59 -2.97 -17.33
C ASP A 50 1.40 -4.50 -17.16
N ALA A 51 2.39 -5.17 -16.55
CA ALA A 51 2.36 -6.62 -16.35
C ALA A 51 1.25 -7.08 -15.39
N LEU A 52 0.90 -6.26 -14.40
CA LEU A 52 -0.22 -6.52 -13.49
C LEU A 52 -1.55 -6.51 -14.25
N PHE A 53 -1.80 -5.46 -15.03
CA PHE A 53 -3.04 -5.31 -15.79
C PHE A 53 -3.13 -6.30 -16.95
N GLU A 54 -2.03 -6.61 -17.65
CA GLU A 54 -2.00 -7.67 -18.66
C GLU A 54 -2.37 -9.02 -18.05
N ARG A 55 -1.72 -9.41 -16.95
CA ARG A 55 -2.02 -10.66 -16.23
C ARG A 55 -3.48 -10.75 -15.81
N MET A 56 -4.02 -9.72 -15.16
CA MET A 56 -5.42 -9.71 -14.72
C MET A 56 -6.41 -9.71 -15.88
N THR A 57 -6.07 -9.04 -16.97
CA THR A 57 -6.86 -9.08 -18.21
C THR A 57 -6.90 -10.48 -18.80
N ASP A 58 -5.78 -11.19 -18.83
CA ASP A 58 -5.70 -12.55 -19.36
C ASP A 58 -6.37 -13.58 -18.43
N GLU A 59 -6.26 -13.42 -17.11
CA GLU A 59 -7.04 -14.18 -16.12
C GLU A 59 -8.56 -14.01 -16.36
N VAL A 60 -9.05 -12.77 -16.45
CA VAL A 60 -10.48 -12.48 -16.71
C VAL A 60 -10.93 -12.99 -18.09
N LYS A 61 -10.14 -12.83 -19.14
CA LYS A 61 -10.45 -13.39 -20.48
C LYS A 61 -10.51 -14.91 -20.47
N SER A 62 -9.61 -15.57 -19.74
CA SER A 62 -9.58 -17.02 -19.57
C SER A 62 -10.86 -17.51 -18.90
N GLU A 63 -11.22 -16.93 -17.75
CA GLU A 63 -12.46 -17.20 -17.01
C GLU A 63 -13.72 -16.98 -17.87
N LEU A 64 -13.80 -15.86 -18.59
CA LEU A 64 -14.89 -15.56 -19.51
C LEU A 64 -14.98 -16.57 -20.66
N SER A 65 -13.85 -17.07 -21.17
CA SER A 65 -13.82 -18.08 -22.24
C SER A 65 -14.34 -19.44 -21.77
N ILE A 66 -14.04 -19.82 -20.52
CA ILE A 66 -14.54 -21.03 -19.86
C ILE A 66 -16.05 -20.88 -19.63
N SER A 67 -16.49 -19.75 -19.09
CA SER A 67 -17.92 -19.49 -18.86
C SER A 67 -18.74 -19.50 -20.15
N LYS A 68 -18.26 -18.90 -21.24
CA LYS A 68 -18.98 -18.88 -22.54
C LYS A 68 -19.15 -20.28 -23.12
N LYS A 69 -18.21 -21.19 -22.87
CA LYS A 69 -18.33 -22.62 -23.23
C LYS A 69 -19.28 -23.39 -22.32
N ALA A 70 -19.47 -22.92 -21.09
CA ALA A 70 -20.32 -23.57 -20.08
C ALA A 70 -21.78 -23.09 -20.08
N THR A 71 -22.11 -21.89 -20.58
CA THR A 71 -23.48 -21.37 -20.55
C THR A 71 -23.75 -20.24 -21.57
N ASN A 72 -24.91 -20.26 -22.23
CA ASN A 72 -25.34 -19.22 -23.17
C ASN A 72 -25.80 -17.88 -22.52
N ASN A 73 -25.76 -17.78 -21.18
CA ASN A 73 -26.12 -16.57 -20.43
C ASN A 73 -24.95 -16.13 -19.54
N ILE A 74 -24.22 -15.11 -19.98
CA ILE A 74 -22.86 -14.76 -19.51
C ILE A 74 -22.86 -13.87 -18.25
N THR A 75 -24.01 -13.36 -17.81
CA THR A 75 -24.07 -12.28 -16.81
C THR A 75 -24.01 -12.72 -15.34
N GLY A 76 -24.24 -14.00 -15.02
CA GLY A 76 -24.29 -14.50 -13.63
C GLY A 76 -23.12 -15.39 -13.19
N SER A 77 -22.28 -15.83 -14.12
CA SER A 77 -21.22 -16.82 -13.88
C SER A 77 -19.90 -16.20 -13.43
N THR A 78 -19.49 -15.08 -14.05
CA THR A 78 -18.16 -14.47 -13.80
C THR A 78 -18.02 -13.94 -12.38
N TYR A 79 -19.11 -13.48 -11.76
CA TYR A 79 -19.14 -13.09 -10.36
C TYR A 79 -18.73 -14.22 -9.41
N ASN A 80 -18.91 -15.49 -9.79
CA ASN A 80 -18.60 -16.61 -8.89
C ASN A 80 -17.09 -16.85 -8.69
N PHE A 81 -16.23 -16.42 -9.62
CA PHE A 81 -14.77 -16.61 -9.55
C PHE A 81 -14.05 -15.56 -8.71
N LEU A 82 -14.70 -14.44 -8.43
CA LEU A 82 -14.16 -13.44 -7.49
C LEU A 82 -14.16 -13.98 -6.06
N ASP A 83 -13.13 -13.69 -5.28
CA ASP A 83 -13.18 -13.91 -3.82
C ASP A 83 -14.11 -12.90 -3.12
N SER A 84 -14.31 -13.02 -1.80
CA SER A 84 -15.23 -12.15 -1.06
C SER A 84 -14.84 -10.67 -1.06
N LEU A 85 -13.53 -10.37 -1.08
CA LEU A 85 -13.03 -9.00 -1.11
C LEU A 85 -13.06 -8.43 -2.53
N GLU A 86 -12.73 -9.27 -3.53
CA GLU A 86 -12.88 -8.92 -4.94
C GLU A 86 -14.36 -8.62 -5.28
N LYS A 87 -15.31 -9.40 -4.75
CA LYS A 87 -16.76 -9.12 -4.88
C LYS A 87 -17.14 -7.77 -4.29
N GLN A 88 -16.67 -7.47 -3.07
CA GLN A 88 -16.92 -6.18 -2.43
C GLN A 88 -16.41 -5.00 -3.29
N GLN A 89 -15.25 -5.15 -3.93
CA GLN A 89 -14.72 -4.12 -4.83
C GLN A 89 -15.38 -4.11 -6.21
N TYR A 90 -15.86 -5.23 -6.73
CA TYR A 90 -16.67 -5.24 -7.93
C TYR A 90 -17.99 -4.49 -7.70
N ASP A 91 -18.65 -4.75 -6.57
CA ASP A 91 -19.91 -4.13 -6.19
C ASP A 91 -19.74 -2.63 -5.91
N SER A 92 -18.64 -2.22 -5.26
CA SER A 92 -18.33 -0.80 -5.02
C SER A 92 -18.23 0.03 -6.30
N LEU A 93 -17.65 -0.57 -7.34
CA LEU A 93 -17.49 0.04 -8.65
C LEU A 93 -18.81 0.12 -9.45
N SER A 94 -19.92 -0.40 -8.92
CA SER A 94 -21.19 -0.49 -9.67
C SER A 94 -21.76 0.86 -10.09
N ASN A 95 -21.57 1.89 -9.26
CA ASN A 95 -22.15 3.22 -9.42
C ASN A 95 -21.31 4.18 -10.30
N ILE A 96 -20.22 3.70 -10.90
CA ILE A 96 -19.35 4.53 -11.74
C ILE A 96 -19.81 4.45 -13.20
N ASP A 97 -20.28 5.60 -13.71
CA ASP A 97 -20.68 5.73 -15.11
C ASP A 97 -19.53 5.40 -16.08
N GLY A 98 -19.83 4.65 -17.13
CA GLY A 98 -18.88 4.29 -18.18
C GLY A 98 -17.96 3.10 -17.87
N LEU A 99 -18.05 2.47 -16.69
CA LEU A 99 -17.34 1.22 -16.41
C LEU A 99 -18.10 0.01 -16.99
N THR A 100 -17.46 -0.73 -17.91
CA THR A 100 -17.95 -2.04 -18.36
C THR A 100 -17.79 -3.09 -17.26
N ASN A 101 -18.57 -4.17 -17.30
CA ASN A 101 -18.41 -5.28 -16.33
C ASN A 101 -17.03 -5.93 -16.42
N GLU A 102 -16.42 -6.00 -17.61
CA GLU A 102 -15.05 -6.51 -17.79
C GLU A 102 -14.03 -5.60 -17.08
N ASN A 103 -14.15 -4.27 -17.25
CA ASN A 103 -13.30 -3.32 -16.53
C ASN A 103 -13.52 -3.41 -15.00
N LYS A 104 -14.78 -3.57 -14.53
CA LYS A 104 -15.08 -3.75 -13.10
C LYS A 104 -14.39 -4.99 -12.52
N LEU A 105 -14.35 -6.11 -13.25
CA LEU A 105 -13.63 -7.33 -12.83
C LEU A 105 -12.12 -7.10 -12.72
N ILE A 106 -11.51 -6.53 -13.77
CA ILE A 106 -10.06 -6.26 -13.81
C ILE A 106 -9.66 -5.30 -12.69
N LEU A 107 -10.42 -4.21 -12.50
CA LEU A 107 -10.17 -3.25 -11.43
C LEU A 107 -10.36 -3.85 -10.04
N ALA A 108 -11.41 -4.64 -9.82
CA ALA A 108 -11.63 -5.29 -8.52
C ALA A 108 -10.44 -6.20 -8.13
N LYS A 109 -9.91 -6.97 -9.09
CA LYS A 109 -8.70 -7.78 -8.90
C LYS A 109 -7.47 -6.91 -8.63
N ALA A 110 -7.28 -5.82 -9.39
CA ALA A 110 -6.15 -4.90 -9.22
C ALA A 110 -6.15 -4.22 -7.84
N ILE A 111 -7.31 -3.70 -7.41
CA ILE A 111 -7.50 -3.10 -6.09
C ILE A 111 -7.17 -4.12 -4.99
N VAL A 112 -7.70 -5.34 -5.09
CA VAL A 112 -7.46 -6.38 -4.07
C VAL A 112 -6.00 -6.83 -4.04
N TYR A 113 -5.32 -6.91 -5.18
CA TYR A 113 -3.89 -7.22 -5.24
C TYR A 113 -3.06 -6.15 -4.53
N ARG A 114 -3.22 -4.86 -4.86
CA ARG A 114 -2.47 -3.78 -4.20
C ARG A 114 -2.80 -3.66 -2.71
N TYR A 115 -4.03 -3.97 -2.31
CA TYR A 115 -4.41 -3.99 -0.89
C TYR A 115 -3.68 -5.11 -0.15
N ARG A 116 -3.62 -6.32 -0.72
CA ARG A 116 -2.86 -7.46 -0.16
C ARG A 116 -1.36 -7.16 -0.13
N GLU A 117 -0.82 -6.48 -1.14
CA GLU A 117 0.57 -6.01 -1.18
C GLU A 117 0.85 -5.05 0.00
N ALA A 118 -0.01 -4.06 0.24
CA ALA A 118 0.10 -3.16 1.40
C ALA A 118 -0.03 -3.89 2.75
N GLN A 119 -0.95 -4.84 2.87
CA GLN A 119 -1.08 -5.68 4.08
C GLN A 119 0.21 -6.45 4.36
N TYR A 120 0.77 -7.13 3.35
CA TYR A 120 2.03 -7.86 3.48
C TYR A 120 3.17 -6.96 3.93
N PHE A 121 3.33 -5.78 3.34
CA PHE A 121 4.38 -4.83 3.73
C PHE A 121 4.18 -4.28 5.16
N SER A 122 2.94 -4.00 5.57
CA SER A 122 2.62 -3.56 6.93
C SER A 122 2.88 -4.66 7.97
N GLU A 123 2.49 -5.91 7.69
CA GLU A 123 2.79 -7.09 8.52
C GLU A 123 4.31 -7.38 8.61
N LEU A 124 5.03 -7.22 7.51
CA LEU A 124 6.49 -7.36 7.46
C LEU A 124 7.19 -6.26 8.27
N ALA A 125 6.72 -5.02 8.21
CA ALA A 125 7.20 -3.92 9.04
C ALA A 125 6.94 -4.23 10.54
N ASN A 126 5.71 -4.58 10.91
CA ASN A 126 5.33 -4.99 12.27
C ASN A 126 6.27 -6.08 12.81
N THR A 127 6.46 -7.16 12.05
CA THR A 127 7.29 -8.31 12.45
C THR A 127 8.75 -7.91 12.68
N LYS A 128 9.34 -7.09 11.79
CA LYS A 128 10.70 -6.56 11.95
C LYS A 128 10.81 -5.71 13.22
N LEU A 129 9.82 -4.87 13.50
CA LEU A 129 9.82 -3.96 14.65
C LEU A 129 9.65 -4.69 15.98
N GLU A 130 8.83 -5.75 16.04
CA GLU A 130 8.72 -6.60 17.23
C GLU A 130 10.06 -7.26 17.56
N GLN A 131 10.74 -7.84 16.56
CA GLN A 131 12.05 -8.47 16.73
C GLN A 131 13.13 -7.49 17.22
N ILE A 132 13.09 -6.23 16.75
CA ILE A 132 14.06 -5.22 17.21
C ILE A 132 13.70 -4.74 18.61
N SER A 133 12.42 -4.48 18.91
CA SER A 133 11.96 -4.07 20.24
C SER A 133 12.32 -5.10 21.32
N GLN A 134 12.25 -6.40 20.99
CA GLN A 134 12.72 -7.49 21.85
C GLN A 134 14.24 -7.39 22.13
N LYS A 135 15.06 -7.25 21.09
CA LYS A 135 16.53 -7.10 21.23
C LYS A 135 16.94 -5.83 21.97
N GLU A 136 16.22 -4.72 21.77
CA GLU A 136 16.47 -3.47 22.49
C GLU A 136 16.21 -3.62 23.99
N ALA A 137 15.13 -4.33 24.36
CA ALA A 137 14.82 -4.67 25.75
C ALA A 137 15.83 -5.65 26.37
N GLU A 138 16.29 -6.66 25.62
CA GLU A 138 17.34 -7.59 26.05
C GLU A 138 18.69 -6.89 26.31
N LEU A 139 19.04 -5.91 25.48
CA LEU A 139 20.32 -5.20 25.53
C LEU A 139 20.28 -3.91 26.37
N ASN A 140 19.09 -3.49 26.85
CA ASN A 140 18.85 -2.24 27.57
C ASN A 140 19.44 -1.01 26.82
N ILE A 141 19.21 -0.96 25.50
CA ILE A 141 19.62 0.16 24.64
C ILE A 141 18.41 1.05 24.31
N PRO A 142 18.60 2.38 24.16
CA PRO A 142 17.52 3.25 23.70
C PRO A 142 17.14 2.92 22.25
N MET A 143 15.88 3.13 21.92
CA MET A 143 15.35 2.78 20.60
C MET A 143 16.10 3.46 19.46
N ALA A 144 16.37 2.72 18.39
CA ALA A 144 17.05 3.26 17.22
C ALA A 144 16.25 4.39 16.57
N VAL A 145 16.94 5.50 16.30
CA VAL A 145 16.43 6.67 15.58
C VAL A 145 17.18 6.77 14.26
N ILE A 146 16.44 6.74 13.14
CA ILE A 146 16.97 6.81 11.78
C ILE A 146 16.52 8.14 11.18
N TYR A 147 17.45 8.97 10.69
CA TYR A 147 17.20 10.33 10.18
C TYR A 147 16.35 11.23 11.10
N ASN A 148 16.54 11.10 12.41
CA ASN A 148 15.76 11.80 13.45
C ASN A 148 14.27 11.41 13.50
N THR A 149 13.94 10.20 13.04
CA THR A 149 12.63 9.57 13.15
C THR A 149 12.77 8.23 13.89
N ASP A 150 11.84 7.93 14.77
CA ASP A 150 11.73 6.64 15.46
C ASP A 150 11.66 5.52 14.42
N MET A 151 12.50 4.49 14.55
CA MET A 151 12.60 3.44 13.53
C MET A 151 11.26 2.73 13.26
N ARG A 152 10.35 2.67 14.24
CA ARG A 152 8.99 2.13 14.03
C ARG A 152 8.21 2.97 13.04
N VAL A 153 8.26 4.29 13.22
CA VAL A 153 7.63 5.26 12.32
C VAL A 153 8.29 5.22 10.94
N ALA A 154 9.63 5.23 10.89
CA ALA A 154 10.38 5.19 9.64
C ALA A 154 10.04 3.94 8.79
N ALA A 155 9.95 2.76 9.41
CA ALA A 155 9.67 1.51 8.71
C ALA A 155 8.31 1.53 7.96
N TYR A 156 7.24 2.03 8.59
CA TYR A 156 5.95 2.15 7.92
C TYR A 156 6.02 3.06 6.70
N TYR A 157 6.65 4.24 6.81
CA TYR A 157 6.72 5.16 5.68
C TYR A 157 7.55 4.55 4.54
N VAL A 158 8.72 3.98 4.85
CA VAL A 158 9.61 3.34 3.88
C VAL A 158 8.88 2.25 3.09
N ASP A 159 8.22 1.31 3.77
CA ASP A 159 7.56 0.18 3.11
C ASP A 159 6.23 0.59 2.43
N ASN A 160 5.46 1.55 2.98
CA ASN A 160 4.19 2.00 2.39
C ASN A 160 4.38 2.88 1.13
N VAL A 161 5.44 3.69 1.05
CA VAL A 161 5.79 4.46 -0.17
C VAL A 161 5.87 3.56 -1.40
N LYS A 162 6.48 2.38 -1.26
CA LYS A 162 6.62 1.39 -2.36
C LYS A 162 5.30 0.93 -2.95
N VAL A 163 4.19 1.07 -2.20
CA VAL A 163 2.84 0.73 -2.66
C VAL A 163 2.09 1.99 -3.10
N ALA A 164 2.29 3.13 -2.42
CA ALA A 164 1.72 4.42 -2.83
C ALA A 164 2.20 4.86 -4.22
N ASP A 165 3.50 4.73 -4.52
CA ASP A 165 4.07 5.02 -5.84
C ASP A 165 3.45 4.11 -6.92
N LYS A 166 3.32 2.81 -6.66
CA LYS A 166 2.69 1.87 -7.61
C LYS A 166 1.20 2.17 -7.82
N ILE A 167 0.49 2.62 -6.79
CA ILE A 167 -0.90 3.08 -6.93
C ILE A 167 -0.99 4.28 -7.87
N TYR A 168 0.02 5.16 -7.87
CA TYR A 168 0.10 6.28 -8.80
C TYR A 168 0.52 5.85 -10.22
N ASP A 169 1.50 4.96 -10.37
CA ASP A 169 1.87 4.38 -11.67
C ASP A 169 0.69 3.65 -12.32
N ASP A 170 -0.03 2.80 -11.56
CA ASP A 170 -1.25 2.13 -12.01
C ASP A 170 -2.33 3.14 -12.42
N TYR A 171 -2.48 4.24 -11.67
CA TYR A 171 -3.40 5.34 -12.00
C TYR A 171 -3.03 6.02 -13.32
N LEU A 172 -1.74 6.31 -13.55
CA LEU A 172 -1.26 6.92 -14.79
C LEU A 172 -1.44 5.97 -15.99
N TYR A 173 -1.16 4.68 -15.81
CA TYR A 173 -1.40 3.65 -16.82
C TYR A 173 -2.88 3.55 -17.19
N LEU A 174 -3.77 3.47 -16.19
CA LEU A 174 -5.22 3.46 -16.41
C LEU A 174 -5.73 4.75 -17.06
N LEU A 175 -5.14 5.90 -16.74
CA LEU A 175 -5.49 7.19 -17.34
C LEU A 175 -5.05 7.28 -18.82
N ALA A 176 -3.99 6.57 -19.20
CA ALA A 176 -3.50 6.52 -20.58
C ALA A 176 -4.30 5.55 -21.48
N LEU A 177 -4.79 4.43 -20.94
CA LEU A 177 -5.47 3.37 -21.71
C LEU A 177 -7.00 3.36 -21.59
N HIS A 178 -7.55 3.89 -20.51
CA HIS A 178 -8.99 3.90 -20.24
C HIS A 178 -9.50 5.34 -20.06
N ASN A 179 -10.75 5.51 -19.61
CA ASN A 179 -11.28 6.83 -19.30
C ASN A 179 -10.81 7.30 -17.91
N GLY A 180 -10.76 8.62 -17.69
CA GLY A 180 -10.32 9.19 -16.42
C GLY A 180 -11.17 8.79 -15.20
N GLY A 181 -12.44 8.44 -15.40
CA GLY A 181 -13.30 7.91 -14.33
C GLY A 181 -12.81 6.55 -13.81
N THR A 182 -12.40 5.65 -14.70
CA THR A 182 -11.76 4.37 -14.37
C THR A 182 -10.52 4.56 -13.51
N ALA A 183 -9.61 5.44 -13.93
CA ALA A 183 -8.36 5.69 -13.21
C ALA A 183 -8.60 6.30 -11.81
N VAL A 184 -9.46 7.34 -11.73
CA VAL A 184 -9.82 7.99 -10.46
C VAL A 184 -10.50 7.00 -9.51
N ALA A 185 -11.40 6.16 -10.02
CA ALA A 185 -12.09 5.15 -9.22
C ALA A 185 -11.14 4.11 -8.63
N TYR A 186 -10.25 3.56 -9.46
CA TYR A 186 -9.21 2.63 -9.04
C TYR A 186 -8.41 3.21 -7.87
N ARG A 187 -7.82 4.38 -8.09
CA ARG A 187 -6.92 5.04 -7.13
C ARG A 187 -7.62 5.39 -5.82
N ASN A 188 -8.84 5.91 -5.91
CA ASN A 188 -9.64 6.21 -4.73
C ASN A 188 -9.94 4.95 -3.91
N ALA A 189 -10.43 3.88 -4.55
CA ALA A 189 -10.80 2.65 -3.87
C ALA A 189 -9.62 2.03 -3.13
N ILE A 190 -8.46 1.90 -3.78
CA ILE A 190 -7.25 1.36 -3.14
C ILE A 190 -6.74 2.26 -2.01
N PHE A 191 -6.71 3.58 -2.21
CA PHE A 191 -6.30 4.51 -1.16
C PHE A 191 -7.19 4.39 0.08
N ILE A 192 -8.51 4.43 -0.10
CA ILE A 192 -9.50 4.25 0.98
C ILE A 192 -9.28 2.92 1.71
N MET A 193 -9.10 1.81 0.98
CA MET A 193 -8.90 0.50 1.58
C MET A 193 -7.65 0.44 2.46
N ASN A 194 -6.58 1.14 2.08
CA ASN A 194 -5.34 1.17 2.84
C ASN A 194 -5.44 2.05 4.09
N VAL A 195 -6.03 3.24 3.99
CA VAL A 195 -6.05 4.22 5.09
C VAL A 195 -7.15 4.00 6.12
N LYS A 196 -8.29 3.40 5.75
CA LYS A 196 -9.47 3.22 6.62
C LYS A 196 -9.12 2.56 7.96
N THR A 197 -10.02 2.66 8.95
CA THR A 197 -9.87 1.99 10.25
C THR A 197 -9.53 0.51 10.08
N GLY A 198 -8.35 0.10 10.55
CA GLY A 198 -7.85 -1.29 10.48
C GLY A 198 -7.31 -1.70 9.11
N GLY A 199 -7.14 -0.75 8.20
CA GLY A 199 -6.34 -0.90 6.98
C GLY A 199 -4.84 -0.80 7.27
N PRO A 200 -3.97 -1.30 6.37
CA PRO A 200 -2.52 -1.39 6.58
C PRO A 200 -1.81 -0.05 6.81
N TRP A 201 -2.43 1.08 6.47
CA TRP A 201 -1.88 2.44 6.65
C TRP A 201 -2.49 3.19 7.85
N ASP A 202 -3.37 2.56 8.63
CA ASP A 202 -3.97 3.13 9.86
C ASP A 202 -2.98 3.07 11.04
N LEU A 203 -1.91 3.89 10.95
CA LEU A 203 -0.84 3.91 11.96
C LEU A 203 -1.33 4.31 13.36
N LYS A 204 -2.52 4.92 13.47
CA LYS A 204 -3.17 5.25 14.75
C LYS A 204 -3.39 3.99 15.61
N GLN A 205 -3.62 2.82 14.99
CA GLN A 205 -3.78 1.55 15.71
C GLN A 205 -2.47 0.96 16.21
N TYR A 206 -1.43 0.94 15.37
CA TYR A 206 -0.15 0.32 15.72
C TYR A 206 0.69 1.19 16.66
N LEU A 207 0.63 2.52 16.51
CA LEU A 207 1.35 3.47 17.35
C LEU A 207 0.54 3.85 18.60
N GLY A 208 -0.79 3.86 18.53
CA GLY A 208 -1.67 4.30 19.62
C GLY A 208 -1.72 5.83 19.75
N LEU A 209 -2.93 6.37 19.83
CA LEU A 209 -3.22 7.81 19.70
C LEU A 209 -2.34 8.72 20.57
N ASN A 210 -2.16 8.38 21.85
CA ASN A 210 -1.50 9.23 22.85
C ASN A 210 -0.02 8.91 23.08
N ASN A 211 0.53 7.89 22.41
CA ASN A 211 1.93 7.52 22.56
C ASN A 211 2.82 8.48 21.78
N TYR A 212 4.02 8.76 22.32
CA TYR A 212 4.95 9.74 21.76
C TYR A 212 6.13 9.06 21.06
N TYR A 213 6.45 9.54 19.87
CA TYR A 213 7.53 9.05 19.01
C TYR A 213 8.28 10.24 18.41
N MET A 214 9.56 10.05 18.08
CA MET A 214 10.29 11.02 17.27
C MET A 214 9.85 10.92 15.80
N LEU A 215 9.51 12.04 15.18
CA LEU A 215 9.31 12.17 13.73
C LEU A 215 9.98 13.47 13.29
N LEU A 216 10.98 13.36 12.40
CA LEU A 216 11.71 14.51 11.84
C LEU A 216 12.17 15.51 12.91
N ASN A 217 12.94 15.04 13.90
CA ASN A 217 13.43 15.82 15.05
C ASN A 217 12.36 16.38 16.01
N ASN A 218 11.08 16.04 15.83
CA ASN A 218 10.00 16.50 16.68
C ASN A 218 9.34 15.33 17.43
N ASN A 219 9.05 15.52 18.72
CA ASN A 219 8.27 14.54 19.47
C ASN A 219 6.78 14.70 19.12
N ARG A 220 6.17 13.68 18.53
CA ARG A 220 4.81 13.70 18.00
C ARG A 220 3.98 12.54 18.56
N THR A 221 2.66 12.74 18.66
CA THR A 221 1.73 11.68 19.07
C THR A 221 1.48 10.69 17.92
N GLY A 222 1.11 9.45 18.24
CA GLY A 222 0.69 8.46 17.23
C GLY A 222 -0.51 8.93 16.40
N GLU A 223 -1.41 9.73 16.99
CA GLU A 223 -2.48 10.44 16.29
C GLU A 223 -1.94 11.39 15.19
N TYR A 224 -1.02 12.30 15.55
CA TYR A 224 -0.38 13.20 14.59
C TYR A 224 0.36 12.41 13.50
N ILE A 225 1.08 11.35 13.88
CA ILE A 225 1.88 10.55 12.93
C ILE A 225 0.99 9.80 11.95
N GLY A 226 -0.19 9.31 12.36
CA GLY A 226 -1.19 8.72 11.47
C GLY A 226 -1.78 9.73 10.48
N ASN A 227 -2.11 10.94 10.95
CA ASN A 227 -2.61 12.03 10.09
C ASN A 227 -1.54 12.53 9.11
N HIS A 228 -0.30 12.65 9.57
CA HIS A 228 0.86 12.97 8.73
C HIS A 228 1.12 11.87 7.70
N HIS A 229 1.01 10.59 8.08
CA HIS A 229 1.16 9.46 7.17
C HIS A 229 0.09 9.45 6.08
N PHE A 230 -1.18 9.77 6.42
CA PHE A 230 -2.26 9.93 5.46
C PHE A 230 -1.95 11.01 4.42
N GLY A 231 -1.47 12.18 4.86
CA GLY A 231 -1.07 13.27 3.96
C GLY A 231 0.12 12.90 3.07
N TYR A 232 1.13 12.26 3.65
CA TYR A 232 2.34 11.80 2.97
C TYR A 232 2.02 10.75 1.89
N MET A 233 1.32 9.66 2.23
CA MET A 233 0.94 8.62 1.26
C MET A 233 -0.06 9.14 0.21
N GLY A 234 -0.87 10.14 0.56
CA GLY A 234 -1.77 10.80 -0.37
C GLY A 234 -1.03 11.58 -1.46
N GLU A 235 0.08 12.25 -1.12
CA GLU A 235 0.94 12.93 -2.09
C GLU A 235 1.62 11.93 -3.05
N HIS A 236 2.20 10.84 -2.51
CA HIS A 236 2.78 9.76 -3.32
C HIS A 236 1.76 9.07 -4.25
N CYS A 237 0.51 8.92 -3.82
CA CYS A 237 -0.58 8.46 -4.69
C CYS A 237 -0.98 9.51 -5.76
N GLY A 238 -0.40 10.71 -5.76
CA GLY A 238 -0.69 11.81 -6.68
C GLY A 238 -2.01 12.53 -6.41
N PHE A 239 -2.52 12.52 -5.18
CA PHE A 239 -3.64 13.38 -4.80
C PHE A 239 -3.19 14.82 -4.59
N ALA A 240 -4.10 15.78 -4.77
CA ALA A 240 -3.87 17.16 -4.35
C ALA A 240 -4.18 17.30 -2.85
N LEU A 241 -3.44 18.15 -2.12
CA LEU A 241 -3.70 18.42 -0.69
C LEU A 241 -5.17 18.82 -0.41
N SER A 242 -5.77 19.65 -1.27
CA SER A 242 -7.18 20.03 -1.14
C SER A 242 -8.13 18.83 -1.29
N TYR A 243 -7.79 17.85 -2.14
CA TYR A 243 -8.57 16.62 -2.24
C TYR A 243 -8.47 15.78 -0.97
N LEU A 244 -7.25 15.68 -0.41
CA LEU A 244 -7.01 14.99 0.85
C LEU A 244 -7.70 15.67 2.02
N GLN A 245 -7.83 17.01 2.06
CA GLN A 245 -8.48 17.75 3.15
C GLN A 245 -10.00 17.87 3.02
N PHE A 246 -10.56 17.86 1.80
CA PHE A 246 -12.00 18.06 1.58
C PHE A 246 -12.78 16.78 1.23
N GLY A 247 -12.11 15.66 0.94
CA GLY A 247 -12.73 14.33 0.81
C GLY A 247 -13.80 14.14 -0.28
N ALA A 248 -14.12 15.17 -1.07
CA ALA A 248 -15.33 15.23 -1.89
C ALA A 248 -15.42 14.14 -2.98
N GLY A 249 -14.28 13.73 -3.56
CA GLY A 249 -14.26 12.61 -4.51
C GLY A 249 -14.15 11.23 -3.85
N LEU A 250 -13.65 11.16 -2.62
CA LEU A 250 -13.70 9.93 -1.82
C LEU A 250 -15.16 9.60 -1.48
N TYR A 251 -15.98 10.62 -1.19
CA TYR A 251 -17.41 10.48 -0.85
C TYR A 251 -18.19 9.57 -1.79
N GLN A 252 -18.06 9.77 -3.10
CA GLN A 252 -18.86 9.05 -4.08
C GLN A 252 -18.59 7.53 -4.05
N ILE A 253 -17.36 7.14 -3.73
CA ILE A 253 -16.95 5.72 -3.65
C ILE A 253 -17.21 5.17 -2.24
N VAL A 254 -16.86 5.91 -1.18
CA VAL A 254 -17.14 5.52 0.21
C VAL A 254 -18.64 5.32 0.46
N SER A 255 -19.51 6.13 -0.14
CA SER A 255 -20.97 5.97 -0.05
C SER A 255 -21.49 4.63 -0.60
N GLY A 256 -20.68 3.92 -1.41
CA GLY A 256 -20.96 2.57 -1.88
C GLY A 256 -20.29 1.44 -1.07
N THR A 257 -19.35 1.74 -0.16
CA THR A 257 -18.46 0.73 0.47
C THR A 257 -18.53 0.61 1.98
N SER A 258 -19.46 1.32 2.63
CA SER A 258 -19.68 1.38 4.10
C SER A 258 -18.82 2.37 4.91
N ASP A 259 -19.24 2.50 6.17
CA ASP A 259 -19.08 3.55 7.18
C ASP A 259 -18.23 4.81 6.88
N TRP A 260 -18.92 5.95 6.93
CA TRP A 260 -18.37 7.29 6.73
C TRP A 260 -17.55 7.81 7.92
N SER A 261 -17.66 7.19 9.11
CA SER A 261 -17.05 7.64 10.36
C SER A 261 -15.52 7.76 10.33
N PHE A 262 -14.83 6.89 9.58
CA PHE A 262 -13.38 6.98 9.39
C PHE A 262 -12.99 8.26 8.63
N VAL A 263 -13.71 8.59 7.56
CA VAL A 263 -13.39 9.75 6.72
C VAL A 263 -13.58 11.03 7.52
N SER A 264 -14.63 11.11 8.35
CA SER A 264 -14.85 12.28 9.22
C SER A 264 -13.74 12.51 10.25
N SER A 265 -13.11 11.47 10.80
CA SER A 265 -12.11 11.58 11.89
C SER A 265 -10.69 11.94 11.43
N TYR A 266 -10.56 12.40 10.18
CA TYR A 266 -9.36 13.06 9.66
C TYR A 266 -9.64 14.52 9.25
N PHE A 267 -10.91 14.97 9.28
CA PHE A 267 -11.36 16.26 8.74
C PHE A 267 -12.22 17.09 9.71
N ASP A 268 -12.51 16.58 10.91
CA ASP A 268 -13.28 17.27 11.95
C ASP A 268 -12.41 18.16 12.85
N ASP A 269 -11.14 17.83 13.05
CA ASP A 269 -10.18 18.65 13.82
C ASP A 269 -9.21 19.47 12.93
N PRO A 270 -9.06 20.79 13.16
CA PRO A 270 -8.02 21.60 12.50
C PRO A 270 -6.58 21.10 12.70
N ARG A 271 -6.30 20.38 13.80
CA ARG A 271 -5.00 19.74 14.08
C ARG A 271 -4.70 18.60 13.11
N ASP A 272 -5.73 17.87 12.69
CA ASP A 272 -5.62 16.76 11.75
C ASP A 272 -5.36 17.29 10.34
N SER A 273 -6.09 18.34 9.95
CA SER A 273 -5.85 19.08 8.71
C SER A 273 -4.43 19.66 8.62
N ALA A 274 -3.86 20.11 9.75
CA ALA A 274 -2.48 20.59 9.84
C ALA A 274 -1.47 19.43 9.70
N ALA A 275 -1.65 18.33 10.43
CA ALA A 275 -0.78 17.16 10.32
C ALA A 275 -0.78 16.55 8.91
N ILE A 276 -1.94 16.48 8.24
CA ILE A 276 -2.07 16.07 6.83
C ILE A 276 -1.29 17.03 5.91
N SER A 277 -1.38 18.34 6.15
CA SER A 277 -0.64 19.36 5.38
C SER A 277 0.87 19.27 5.58
N ASP A 278 1.33 19.00 6.80
CA ASP A 278 2.74 18.78 7.13
C ASP A 278 3.24 17.53 6.38
N GLY A 279 2.51 16.41 6.49
CA GLY A 279 2.85 15.14 5.83
C GLY A 279 2.91 15.23 4.31
N TYR A 280 1.92 15.88 3.70
CA TYR A 280 1.91 16.18 2.26
C TYR A 280 3.13 17.01 1.85
N SER A 281 3.47 18.04 2.63
CA SER A 281 4.64 18.90 2.38
C SER A 281 5.97 18.17 2.63
N ASN A 282 5.95 17.01 3.28
CA ASN A 282 7.13 16.23 3.66
C ASN A 282 7.32 14.98 2.79
N ALA A 283 6.46 14.70 1.81
CA ALA A 283 6.59 13.54 0.91
C ALA A 283 7.94 13.46 0.16
N ASN A 284 8.54 14.62 -0.13
CA ASN A 284 9.87 14.71 -0.75
C ASN A 284 11.04 14.62 0.27
N ILE A 285 10.76 14.42 1.55
CA ILE A 285 11.77 14.24 2.62
C ILE A 285 11.95 12.76 2.87
N ASP A 286 13.20 12.31 2.84
CA ASP A 286 13.55 10.97 3.27
C ASP A 286 13.34 10.80 4.79
N VAL A 287 12.33 10.00 5.13
CA VAL A 287 11.94 9.63 6.50
C VAL A 287 12.55 8.31 6.99
N GLY A 288 13.38 7.63 6.20
CA GLY A 288 14.01 6.37 6.64
C GLY A 288 14.81 5.53 5.62
N TYR A 289 14.80 5.87 4.33
CA TYR A 289 15.50 5.13 3.27
C TYR A 289 17.02 5.24 3.33
N GLY A 290 17.54 6.41 3.69
CA GLY A 290 18.94 6.76 3.50
C GLY A 290 19.22 7.13 2.05
N ILE A 291 19.02 8.40 1.75
CA ILE A 291 19.17 9.02 0.42
C ILE A 291 20.37 8.48 -0.36
N PHE A 292 20.10 7.89 -1.53
CA PHE A 292 21.06 7.84 -2.63
C PHE A 292 21.01 9.17 -3.40
N TYR A 293 22.00 10.03 -3.18
CA TYR A 293 22.39 11.14 -4.07
C TYR A 293 23.72 10.79 -4.74
#